data_AF-A0A942RD98-F1
#
_entry.id   AF-A0A942RD98-F1
#
_cell.length_a   1.000
_cell.length_b   1.000
_cell.length_c   1.000
_cell.angle_alpha   90.00
_cell.angle_beta   90.00
_cell.angle_gamma   90.00
#
_symmetry.space_group_name_H-M   'P 1'
#
loop_
_entity.id
_entity.type
_entity.pdbx_description
1 polymer ?
#
loop_
_entity_poly.entity_id
_entity_poly.type
_entity_poly.pdbx_seq_one_letter_code
_entity_poly.pdbx_strand_id
1 'polypeptide(L)'
;WTKTRVFEEIRKLGGKVDKCFVIFDRQQSSTESLKKQGVDLYSLTNIKAALSRNIPKTITYLTDDEYKEIRAYFQSPQVWHENKGFKYHELTKHKPK
;
A
#
# COMPACT_ATOMS: atom_id res chain seq x y z
N TRP A 1 1.45 -13.82 -3.55
CA TRP A 1 0.59 -14.28 -2.43
C TRP A 1 -0.07 -13.06 -1.83
N THR A 2 -1.40 -13.04 -1.70
CA THR A 2 -2.13 -11.93 -1.08
C THR A 2 -2.23 -12.15 0.44
N LYS A 3 -2.33 -11.06 1.23
CA LYS A 3 -2.52 -11.14 2.69
C LYS A 3 -3.79 -11.93 3.04
N THR A 4 -4.84 -11.78 2.22
CA THR A 4 -6.10 -12.54 2.30
C THR A 4 -5.87 -14.05 2.34
N ARG A 5 -5.06 -14.60 1.42
CA ARG A 5 -4.78 -16.05 1.39
C ARG A 5 -4.10 -16.53 2.68
N VAL A 6 -3.19 -15.73 3.24
CA VAL A 6 -2.54 -16.08 4.51
C VAL A 6 -3.56 -16.13 5.65
N PHE A 7 -4.51 -15.18 5.69
CA PHE A 7 -5.55 -15.16 6.71
C PHE A 7 -6.51 -16.35 6.59
N GLU A 8 -6.87 -16.71 5.37
CA GLU A 8 -7.71 -17.89 5.08
C GLU A 8 -7.05 -19.17 5.58
N GLU A 9 -5.76 -19.39 5.31
CA GLU A 9 -5.06 -20.59 5.77
C GLU A 9 -4.94 -20.66 7.30
N ILE A 10 -4.65 -19.54 7.98
CA ILE A 10 -4.63 -19.51 9.45
C ILE A 10 -6.00 -19.85 10.03
N ARG A 11 -7.08 -19.31 9.44
CA ARG A 11 -8.47 -19.56 9.87
C ARG A 11 -8.88 -21.01 9.65
N LYS A 12 -8.47 -21.64 8.54
CA LYS A 12 -8.71 -23.07 8.27
C LYS A 12 -8.06 -23.98 9.32
N LEU A 13 -6.91 -23.57 9.85
CA LEU A 13 -6.20 -24.28 10.92
C LEU A 13 -6.77 -23.99 12.33
N GLY A 14 -7.92 -23.31 12.43
CA GLY A 14 -8.57 -22.97 13.70
C GLY A 14 -8.06 -21.68 14.36
N GLY A 15 -7.15 -20.96 13.71
CA GLY A 15 -6.62 -19.69 14.21
C GLY A 15 -7.60 -18.52 14.03
N LYS A 16 -7.57 -17.56 14.96
CA LYS A 16 -8.31 -16.30 14.82
C LYS A 16 -7.41 -15.21 14.23
N VAL A 17 -7.87 -14.56 13.16
CA VAL A 17 -7.19 -13.40 12.56
C VAL A 17 -8.15 -12.23 12.54
N ASP A 18 -7.92 -11.26 13.44
CA ASP A 18 -8.69 -10.00 13.51
C ASP A 18 -7.80 -8.74 13.40
N LYS A 19 -6.47 -8.90 13.37
CA LYS A 19 -5.50 -7.81 13.23
C LYS A 19 -4.35 -8.22 12.31
N CYS A 20 -3.81 -7.26 11.59
CA CYS A 20 -2.60 -7.40 10.78
C CYS A 20 -1.69 -6.22 11.05
N PHE A 21 -0.43 -6.49 11.36
CA PHE A 21 0.60 -5.47 11.50
C PHE A 21 1.61 -5.58 10.34
N VAL A 22 1.95 -4.46 9.74
CA VAL A 22 2.99 -4.35 8.72
C VAL A 22 4.00 -3.27 9.09
N ILE A 23 5.24 -3.40 8.60
CA ILE A 23 6.25 -2.37 8.84
C ILE A 23 5.90 -1.09 8.07
N PHE A 24 5.43 -1.21 6.83
CA PHE A 24 5.18 -0.07 5.96
C PHE A 24 3.85 -0.22 5.21
N ASP A 25 2.99 0.78 5.32
CA ASP A 25 1.75 0.88 4.54
C ASP A 25 1.85 1.90 3.40
N ARG A 26 1.68 1.43 2.16
CA ARG A 26 1.65 2.28 0.96
C ARG A 26 0.33 3.05 0.79
N GLN A 27 -0.67 2.78 1.62
CA GLN A 27 -1.99 3.42 1.61
C GLN A 27 -2.73 3.30 0.25
N GLN A 28 -2.48 2.23 -0.50
CA GLN A 28 -3.11 1.94 -1.78
C GLN A 28 -4.27 0.94 -1.60
N SER A 29 -5.34 1.38 -0.93
CA SER A 29 -6.63 0.67 -0.82
C SER A 29 -6.65 -0.67 -0.06
N SER A 30 -5.56 -1.07 0.61
CA SER A 30 -5.51 -2.32 1.39
C SER A 30 -6.40 -2.30 2.63
N THR A 31 -6.49 -1.19 3.34
CA THR A 31 -7.18 -1.08 4.63
C THR A 31 -8.66 -1.43 4.54
N GLU A 32 -9.37 -0.91 3.55
CA GLU A 32 -10.80 -1.18 3.36
C GLU A 32 -11.07 -2.65 3.01
N SER A 33 -10.22 -3.23 2.16
CA SER A 33 -10.36 -4.64 1.74
C SER A 33 -10.13 -5.62 2.89
N LEU A 34 -9.23 -5.29 3.82
CA LEU A 34 -8.98 -6.09 5.02
C LEU A 34 -10.06 -5.89 6.09
N LYS A 35 -10.53 -4.66 6.27
CA LYS A 35 -11.63 -4.36 7.20
C LYS A 35 -12.92 -5.08 6.83
N LYS A 36 -13.24 -5.20 5.53
CA LYS A 36 -14.35 -6.03 5.02
C LYS A 36 -14.22 -7.52 5.37
N GLN A 37 -13.01 -8.00 5.64
CA GLN A 37 -12.74 -9.37 6.09
C GLN A 37 -12.64 -9.49 7.62
N GLY A 38 -13.01 -8.44 8.36
CA GLY A 38 -12.91 -8.39 9.81
C GLY A 38 -11.49 -8.30 10.34
N VAL A 39 -10.54 -7.75 9.54
CA VAL A 39 -9.14 -7.59 9.95
C VAL A 39 -8.77 -6.11 9.96
N ASP A 40 -8.34 -5.61 11.12
CA ASP A 40 -7.81 -4.26 11.25
C ASP A 40 -6.33 -4.21 10.86
N LEU A 41 -5.96 -3.28 9.97
CA LEU A 41 -4.59 -3.08 9.53
C LEU A 41 -3.90 -2.00 10.36
N TYR A 42 -2.76 -2.34 10.95
CA TYR A 42 -1.85 -1.46 11.65
C TYR A 42 -0.52 -1.40 10.90
N SER A 43 0.15 -0.25 10.99
CA SER A 43 1.48 -0.09 10.41
C SER A 43 2.41 0.70 11.33
N LEU A 44 3.70 0.36 11.31
CA LEU A 44 4.71 1.13 12.02
C LEU A 44 4.88 2.52 11.38
N THR A 45 4.86 2.58 10.05
CA THR A 45 4.88 3.81 9.28
C THR A 45 4.11 3.67 7.97
N ASN A 46 3.89 4.77 7.27
CA ASN A 46 3.16 4.81 6.02
C ASN A 46 3.75 5.81 5.02
N ILE A 47 3.32 5.74 3.77
CA ILE A 47 3.83 6.60 2.69
C ILE A 47 3.66 8.09 3.00
N LYS A 48 2.56 8.50 3.64
CA LYS A 48 2.34 9.90 4.02
C LYS A 48 3.37 10.36 5.06
N ALA A 49 3.71 9.53 6.02
CA ALA A 49 4.74 9.81 7.02
C ALA A 49 6.14 9.81 6.39
N ALA A 50 6.47 8.82 5.56
CA ALA A 50 7.76 8.70 4.88
C ALA A 50 8.04 9.84 3.89
N LEU A 51 6.99 10.40 3.29
CA LEU A 51 7.07 11.58 2.42
C LEU A 51 6.58 12.85 3.13
N SER A 52 6.70 12.93 4.45
CA SER A 52 6.32 14.16 5.16
C SER A 52 7.26 15.30 4.81
N ARG A 53 6.73 16.50 4.56
CA ARG A 53 7.52 17.73 4.37
C ARG A 53 8.32 18.13 5.61
N ASN A 54 7.99 17.54 6.76
CA ASN A 54 8.70 17.78 8.03
C ASN A 54 9.98 16.94 8.15
N ILE A 55 10.22 15.98 7.25
CA ILE A 55 11.48 15.23 7.23
C ILE A 55 12.51 16.06 6.46
N PRO A 56 13.69 16.34 7.05
CA PRO A 56 14.72 17.12 6.37
C PRO A 56 15.17 16.46 5.07
N LYS A 57 15.47 17.28 4.05
CA LYS A 57 16.02 16.80 2.77
C LYS A 57 17.34 16.05 2.91
N THR A 58 18.11 16.36 3.95
CA THR A 58 19.34 15.64 4.32
C THR A 58 19.09 14.21 4.82
N ILE A 59 17.83 13.87 5.12
CA ILE A 59 17.40 12.53 5.51
C ILE A 59 16.69 11.83 4.36
N THR A 60 15.83 12.54 3.62
CA THR A 60 15.11 11.94 2.49
C THR A 60 16.01 11.73 1.27
N TYR A 61 17.03 12.58 1.09
CA TYR A 61 17.87 12.67 -0.11
C TYR A 61 17.08 12.88 -1.41
N LEU A 62 15.84 13.39 -1.30
CA LEU A 62 15.00 13.71 -2.45
C LEU A 62 15.09 15.19 -2.79
N THR A 63 15.28 15.47 -4.07
CA THR A 63 15.03 16.79 -4.65
C THR A 63 13.54 17.13 -4.62
N ASP A 64 13.20 18.40 -4.83
CA ASP A 64 11.79 18.81 -4.89
C ASP A 64 11.06 18.19 -6.08
N ASP A 65 11.75 17.98 -7.20
CA ASP A 65 11.16 17.40 -8.39
C ASP A 65 10.92 15.90 -8.23
N GLU A 66 11.87 15.15 -7.65
CA GLU A 66 11.65 13.75 -7.29
C GLU A 66 10.51 13.60 -6.27
N TYR A 67 10.43 14.50 -5.29
CA TYR A 67 9.34 14.49 -4.33
C TYR A 67 7.97 14.72 -5.00
N LYS A 68 7.87 15.68 -5.93
CA LYS A 68 6.65 15.93 -6.72
C LYS A 68 6.29 14.71 -7.58
N GLU A 69 7.29 14.13 -8.24
CA GLU A 69 7.15 12.97 -9.11
C GLU A 69 6.57 11.77 -8.34
N ILE A 70 7.13 11.45 -7.18
CA ILE A 70 6.63 10.37 -6.31
C ILE A 70 5.20 10.67 -5.86
N ARG A 71 4.90 11.91 -5.45
CA ARG A 71 3.55 12.32 -5.02
C ARG A 71 2.53 12.16 -6.15
N ALA A 72 2.88 12.54 -7.38
CA ALA A 72 2.02 12.40 -8.54
C ALA A 72 1.67 10.92 -8.81
N TYR A 73 2.67 10.04 -8.74
CA TYR A 73 2.46 8.59 -8.85
C TYR A 73 1.46 8.08 -7.79
N PHE A 74 1.62 8.47 -6.52
CA PHE A 74 0.73 7.97 -5.46
C PHE A 74 -0.69 8.57 -5.50
N GLN A 75 -0.87 9.75 -6.09
CA GLN A 75 -2.19 10.36 -6.29
C GLN A 75 -2.98 9.66 -7.40
N SER A 76 -2.35 9.37 -8.54
CA SER A 76 -2.96 8.63 -9.63
C SER A 76 -1.91 7.83 -10.38
N PRO A 77 -1.69 6.55 -10.00
CA PRO A 77 -0.72 5.70 -10.68
C PRO A 77 -1.02 5.56 -12.17
N GLN A 78 -2.30 5.48 -12.54
CA GLN A 78 -2.71 5.36 -13.93
C GLN A 78 -2.29 6.57 -14.77
N VAL A 79 -2.72 7.77 -14.36
CA VAL A 79 -2.39 9.03 -15.07
C VAL A 79 -0.88 9.24 -15.11
N TRP A 80 -0.17 8.91 -14.03
CA TRP A 80 1.28 8.98 -13.99
C TRP A 80 1.93 8.07 -15.05
N HIS A 81 1.48 6.82 -15.21
CA HIS A 81 2.00 5.92 -16.23
C HIS A 81 1.70 6.44 -17.64
N GLU A 82 0.46 6.87 -17.90
CA GLU A 82 0.03 7.43 -19.19
C GLU A 82 0.92 8.62 -19.60
N ASN A 83 1.18 9.56 -18.68
CA ASN A 83 2.04 10.72 -18.92
C ASN A 83 3.50 10.35 -19.20
N LYS A 84 3.97 9.19 -18.74
CA LYS A 84 5.33 8.69 -18.99
C LYS A 84 5.40 7.80 -20.22
N GLY A 85 4.29 7.54 -20.91
CA GLY A 85 4.22 6.60 -22.02
C GLY A 85 4.36 5.14 -21.57
N PHE A 86 4.12 4.85 -20.29
CA PHE A 86 4.15 3.49 -19.75
C PHE A 86 2.75 2.85 -19.79
N LYS A 87 2.73 1.54 -20.00
CA LYS A 87 1.49 0.77 -19.88
C LYS A 87 1.09 0.65 -18.41
N TYR A 88 -0.10 1.12 -18.07
CA TYR A 88 -0.70 0.87 -16.75
C TYR A 88 -1.26 -0.56 -16.68
N HIS A 89 -0.98 -1.26 -15.60
CA HIS A 89 -1.50 -2.59 -15.32
C HIS A 89 -2.34 -2.53 -14.05
N GLU A 90 -3.63 -2.85 -14.19
CA GLU A 90 -4.46 -3.03 -13.00
C GLU A 90 -3.97 -4.22 -12.18
N LEU A 91 -3.98 -4.05 -10.85
CA LEU A 91 -3.72 -5.14 -9.93
C LEU A 91 -4.82 -6.19 -10.12
N THR A 92 -4.46 -7.37 -10.63
CA THR A 92 -5.39 -8.48 -10.81
C THR A 92 -6.02 -8.84 -9.47
N LYS A 93 -7.33 -8.60 -9.36
CA LYS A 93 -8.14 -9.12 -8.25
C LYS A 93 -8.18 -10.64 -8.41
N HIS A 94 -7.37 -11.37 -7.66
CA HIS A 94 -7.49 -12.81 -7.57
C HIS A 94 -8.89 -13.14 -7.06
N LYS A 95 -9.76 -13.69 -7.92
CA LYS A 95 -10.98 -14.35 -7.47
C LYS A 95 -10.56 -15.66 -6.79
N PRO A 96 -10.95 -15.90 -5.52
CA PRO A 96 -10.77 -17.23 -4.94
C PRO A 96 -11.56 -18.23 -5.79
N LYS A 97 -10.92 -19.37 -6.09
CA LYS A 97 -11.57 -20.54 -6.70
C LYS A 97 -12.36 -21.30 -5.65
#